data_AF-A0A2V8RI07-F1
#
_entry.id   AF-A0A2V8RI07-F1
#
_cell.length_a   1.000
_cell.length_b   1.000
_cell.length_c   1.000
_cell.angle_alpha   90.00
_cell.angle_beta   90.00
_cell.angle_gamma   90.00
#
_symmetry.space_group_name_H-M   'P 1'
#
loop_
_entity.id
_entity.type
_entity.pdbx_description
1 polymer ?
#
loop_
_entity_poly.entity_id
_entity_poly.type
_entity_poly.pdbx_seq_one_letter_code
_entity_poly.pdbx_strand_id
1 'polypeptide(L)'
;MKNAELVRAEENDLNETAEETNVLDFSGTLRELRKHVDPNLVRQREGWRDRNGNVRTVDYIEWHTVADILDETAPNWAHSVKYIRVFGDLIAVTVAITIDGVTREGIGTGLTGSEMGIKKAEHDALKRAAVKFGIARDLYKKEFDTFDQTETPDAVPEKLQFPSDPIAKTISDMVTTKQLGMIRSICREHELEPDQECMATMNCKVNELSRKAASSLIDHLLATASPVVPIRRAG
;
A
#
# COMPACT_ATOMS: atom_id res chain seq x y z
N MET A 1 2.98 38.57 45.19
CA MET A 1 2.19 38.44 43.95
C MET A 1 2.96 38.87 42.70
N LYS A 2 3.64 40.03 42.66
CA LYS A 2 4.41 40.47 41.47
C LYS A 2 5.53 39.52 40.98
N ASN A 3 6.20 38.78 41.86
CA ASN A 3 7.28 37.86 41.44
C ASN A 3 6.78 36.60 40.72
N ALA A 4 5.52 36.18 40.89
CA ALA A 4 5.00 34.97 40.24
C ALA A 4 4.54 35.22 38.79
N GLU A 5 4.13 36.45 38.47
CA GLU A 5 3.80 36.85 37.10
C GLU A 5 5.05 37.09 36.25
N LEU A 6 6.12 37.65 36.84
CA LEU A 6 7.37 37.88 36.12
C LEU A 6 8.05 36.57 35.72
N VAL A 7 8.09 35.58 36.63
CA VAL A 7 8.65 34.24 36.36
C VAL A 7 7.84 33.51 35.28
N ARG A 8 6.50 33.64 35.29
CA ARG A 8 5.65 33.03 34.25
C ARG A 8 5.79 33.67 32.87
N ALA A 9 6.04 34.98 32.82
CA ALA A 9 6.27 35.67 31.57
C ALA A 9 7.63 35.27 30.96
N GLU A 10 8.67 35.19 31.79
CA GLU A 10 10.01 34.73 31.35
C GLU A 10 10.01 33.25 30.92
N GLU A 11 9.28 32.37 31.62
CA GLU A 11 9.12 30.96 31.22
C GLU A 11 8.38 30.80 29.88
N ASN A 12 7.37 31.62 29.62
CA ASN A 12 6.64 31.58 28.34
C ASN A 12 7.47 32.10 27.17
N ASP A 13 8.23 33.19 27.34
CA ASP A 13 9.11 33.72 26.28
C ASP A 13 10.23 32.73 25.93
N LEU A 14 10.79 32.03 26.93
CA LEU A 14 11.79 30.98 26.70
C LEU A 14 11.21 29.75 25.98
N ASN A 15 9.94 29.43 26.23
CA ASN A 15 9.29 28.29 25.57
C ASN A 15 8.86 28.63 24.13
N GLU A 16 8.36 29.84 23.87
CA GLU A 16 8.05 30.29 22.49
C GLU A 16 9.31 30.37 21.63
N THR A 17 10.40 30.92 22.16
CA THR A 17 11.67 30.97 21.41
C THR A 17 12.27 29.58 21.18
N ALA A 18 12.17 28.65 22.13
CA ALA A 18 12.60 27.26 21.94
C ALA A 18 11.75 26.52 20.89
N GLU A 19 10.43 26.73 20.89
CA GLU A 19 9.52 26.15 19.90
C GLU A 19 9.79 26.70 18.48
N GLU A 20 9.98 28.02 18.33
CA GLU A 20 10.32 28.63 17.03
C GLU A 20 11.67 28.12 16.48
N THR A 21 12.68 27.96 17.35
CA THR A 21 13.99 27.46 16.96
C THR A 21 13.92 26.00 16.51
N ASN A 22 13.16 25.15 17.23
CA ASN A 22 12.93 23.74 16.86
C ASN A 22 12.20 23.60 15.52
N VAL A 23 11.23 24.47 15.21
CA VAL A 23 10.49 24.41 13.94
C VAL A 23 11.38 24.75 12.74
N LEU A 24 12.29 25.73 12.89
CA LEU A 24 13.25 26.09 11.86
C LEU A 24 14.28 24.97 11.63
N ASP A 25 14.75 24.35 12.71
CA ASP A 25 15.70 23.23 12.67
C ASP A 25 15.08 21.99 12.00
N PHE A 26 13.88 21.58 12.43
CA PHE A 26 13.17 20.46 11.85
C PHE A 26 12.86 20.63 10.36
N SER A 27 12.55 21.86 9.92
CA SER A 27 12.35 22.17 8.51
C SER A 27 13.64 21.98 7.69
N GLY A 28 14.79 22.29 8.28
CA GLY A 28 16.12 21.99 7.73
C GLY A 28 16.37 20.50 7.60
N THR A 29 16.14 19.75 8.68
CA THR A 29 16.25 18.28 8.73
C THR A 29 15.38 17.62 7.65
N LEU A 30 14.11 18.02 7.53
CA LEU A 30 13.21 17.50 6.49
C LEU A 30 13.70 17.81 5.06
N ARG A 31 14.35 18.96 4.84
CA ARG A 31 14.90 19.30 3.52
C ARG A 31 16.06 18.37 3.16
N GLU A 32 16.90 18.05 4.12
CA GLU A 32 18.03 17.12 3.93
C GLU A 32 17.55 15.69 3.70
N LEU A 33 16.62 15.20 4.53
CA LEU A 33 16.00 13.87 4.40
C LEU A 33 15.25 13.65 3.07
N ARG A 34 14.87 14.72 2.37
CA ARG A 34 14.18 14.67 1.06
C ARG A 34 15.13 14.60 -0.14
N LYS A 35 16.44 14.73 0.07
CA LYS A 35 17.41 14.58 -1.02
C LYS A 35 17.33 13.18 -1.62
N HIS A 36 17.64 13.09 -2.91
CA HIS A 36 17.68 11.80 -3.60
C HIS A 36 18.73 10.90 -2.98
N VAL A 37 18.38 9.62 -2.82
CA VAL A 37 19.33 8.61 -2.35
C VAL A 37 20.37 8.36 -3.44
N ASP A 38 21.63 8.14 -3.03
CA ASP A 38 22.69 7.73 -3.96
C ASP A 38 22.24 6.48 -4.75
N PRO A 39 22.22 6.53 -6.10
CA PRO A 39 21.86 5.39 -6.93
C PRO A 39 22.64 4.09 -6.61
N ASN A 40 23.86 4.18 -6.08
CA ASN A 40 24.66 3.01 -5.71
C ASN A 40 24.09 2.22 -4.51
N LEU A 41 23.28 2.89 -3.69
CA LEU A 41 22.60 2.28 -2.54
C LEU A 41 21.25 1.67 -2.92
N VAL A 42 20.75 1.96 -4.13
CA VAL A 42 19.51 1.39 -4.65
C VAL A 42 19.77 -0.04 -5.11
N ARG A 43 18.92 -0.94 -4.66
CA ARG A 43 18.90 -2.37 -5.01
C ARG A 43 17.63 -2.68 -5.78
N GLN A 44 17.68 -3.78 -6.53
CA GLN A 44 16.54 -4.26 -7.28
C GLN A 44 16.15 -5.65 -6.81
N ARG A 45 14.84 -5.87 -6.68
CA ARG A 45 14.26 -7.19 -6.44
C ARG A 45 13.21 -7.50 -7.48
N GLU A 46 12.94 -8.77 -7.69
CA GLU A 46 11.77 -9.19 -8.46
C GLU A 46 10.50 -8.67 -7.77
N GLY A 47 9.73 -7.84 -8.47
CA GLY A 47 8.48 -7.29 -7.98
C GLY A 47 7.31 -8.16 -8.41
N TRP A 48 6.79 -7.88 -9.59
CA TRP A 48 5.64 -8.59 -10.17
C TRP A 48 5.97 -9.07 -11.58
N ARG A 49 5.14 -9.99 -12.09
CA ARG A 49 5.18 -10.38 -13.50
C ARG A 49 4.09 -9.65 -14.26
N ASP A 50 4.43 -9.10 -15.41
CA ASP A 50 3.44 -8.51 -16.31
C ASP A 50 2.58 -9.59 -17.00
N ARG A 51 1.54 -9.17 -17.72
CA ARG A 51 0.64 -10.09 -18.46
C ARG A 51 1.39 -10.90 -19.54
N ASN A 52 2.54 -10.42 -20.00
CA ASN A 52 3.38 -11.06 -21.01
C ASN A 52 4.40 -12.04 -20.39
N GLY A 53 4.42 -12.17 -19.05
CA GLY A 53 5.32 -13.05 -18.32
C GLY A 53 6.69 -12.44 -18.00
N ASN A 54 6.95 -11.18 -18.33
CA ASN A 54 8.22 -10.52 -17.99
C ASN A 54 8.23 -10.13 -16.50
N VAL A 55 9.36 -10.37 -15.84
CA VAL A 55 9.57 -9.95 -14.46
C VAL A 55 9.90 -8.46 -14.43
N ARG A 56 9.05 -7.68 -13.77
CA ARG A 56 9.33 -6.28 -13.44
C ARG A 56 10.10 -6.23 -12.13
N THR A 57 11.16 -5.45 -12.12
CA THR A 57 11.96 -5.21 -10.92
C THR A 57 11.40 -4.02 -10.14
N VAL A 58 11.63 -4.05 -8.83
CA VAL A 58 11.27 -2.99 -7.90
C VAL A 58 12.54 -2.47 -7.26
N ASP A 59 12.75 -1.17 -7.38
CA ASP A 59 13.85 -0.46 -6.73
C ASP A 59 13.55 -0.31 -5.23
N TYR A 60 14.53 -0.63 -4.39
CA TYR A 60 14.41 -0.47 -2.95
C TYR A 60 15.76 -0.14 -2.33
N ILE A 61 15.74 0.36 -1.10
CA ILE A 61 16.94 0.50 -0.27
C ILE A 61 16.86 -0.45 0.93
N GLU A 62 18.02 -0.86 1.41
CA GLU A 62 18.14 -1.69 2.60
C GLU A 62 17.77 -0.92 3.87
N TRP A 63 17.35 -1.65 4.90
CA TRP A 63 16.92 -1.02 6.15
C TRP A 63 18.07 -0.29 6.86
N HIS A 64 19.29 -0.82 6.79
CA HIS A 64 20.46 -0.21 7.41
C HIS A 64 20.81 1.10 6.71
N THR A 65 20.66 1.20 5.38
CA THR A 65 20.83 2.47 4.66
C THR A 65 19.87 3.55 5.13
N VAL A 66 18.64 3.18 5.50
CA VAL A 66 17.70 4.14 6.11
C VAL A 66 18.18 4.59 7.48
N ALA A 67 18.70 3.66 8.30
CA ALA A 67 19.27 3.99 9.60
C ALA A 67 20.50 4.91 9.47
N ASP A 68 21.42 4.59 8.55
CA ASP A 68 22.63 5.40 8.29
C ASP A 68 22.25 6.84 7.90
N ILE A 69 21.28 7.02 7.00
CA ILE A 69 20.78 8.36 6.61
C ILE A 69 20.18 9.11 7.81
N LEU A 70 19.44 8.41 8.67
CA LEU A 70 18.85 9.00 9.88
C LEU A 70 19.93 9.38 10.90
N ASP A 71 20.93 8.54 11.12
CA ASP A 71 22.06 8.80 12.02
C ASP A 71 22.87 10.03 11.56
N GLU A 72 23.09 10.17 10.24
CA GLU A 72 23.82 11.30 9.67
C GLU A 72 23.02 12.61 9.68
N THR A 73 21.73 12.54 9.36
CA THR A 73 20.90 13.73 9.09
C THR A 73 20.10 14.20 10.31
N ALA A 74 19.70 13.28 11.17
CA ALA A 74 18.81 13.51 12.29
C ALA A 74 19.28 12.68 13.51
N PRO A 75 20.46 12.93 14.07
CA PRO A 75 21.11 12.05 15.06
C PRO A 75 20.32 11.86 16.36
N ASN A 76 19.32 12.70 16.61
CA ASN A 76 18.40 12.58 17.74
C ASN A 76 17.13 11.77 17.42
N TRP A 77 17.08 11.09 16.26
CA TRP A 77 15.95 10.25 15.90
C TRP A 77 15.77 9.09 16.89
N ALA A 78 14.52 8.67 17.07
CA ALA A 78 14.17 7.55 17.91
C ALA A 78 13.31 6.53 17.17
N HIS A 79 13.60 5.25 17.40
CA HIS A 79 12.85 4.12 16.89
C HIS A 79 12.04 3.45 18.02
N SER A 80 10.78 3.12 17.76
CA SER A 80 9.99 2.28 18.67
C SER A 80 9.02 1.37 17.92
N VAL A 81 8.99 0.09 18.30
CA VAL A 81 7.94 -0.83 17.87
C VAL A 81 6.69 -0.56 18.72
N LYS A 82 5.60 -0.13 18.07
CA LYS A 82 4.34 0.20 18.75
C LYS A 82 3.44 -1.00 18.92
N TYR A 83 3.25 -1.76 17.83
CA TYR A 83 2.34 -2.89 17.80
C TYR A 83 2.92 -4.03 16.99
N ILE A 84 2.68 -5.25 17.46
CA ILE A 84 2.87 -6.48 16.70
C ILE A 84 1.52 -7.19 16.70
N ARG A 85 0.94 -7.39 15.51
CA ARG A 85 -0.38 -8.02 15.34
C ARG A 85 -0.25 -9.21 14.42
N VAL A 86 -0.85 -10.33 14.81
CA VAL A 86 -0.86 -11.56 14.01
C VAL A 86 -2.26 -11.76 13.43
N PHE A 87 -2.34 -11.98 12.13
CA PHE A 87 -3.57 -12.22 11.37
C PHE A 87 -3.40 -13.50 10.56
N GLY A 88 -3.82 -14.64 11.12
CA GLY A 88 -3.63 -15.94 10.46
C GLY A 88 -2.14 -16.23 10.24
N ASP A 89 -1.74 -16.34 8.98
CA ASP A 89 -0.36 -16.59 8.54
C ASP A 89 0.48 -15.31 8.35
N LEU A 90 -0.07 -14.13 8.67
CA LEU A 90 0.60 -12.84 8.52
C LEU A 90 0.90 -12.20 9.87
N ILE A 91 2.04 -11.51 9.96
CA ILE A 91 2.38 -10.59 11.04
C ILE A 91 2.46 -9.17 10.49
N ALA A 92 1.82 -8.23 11.17
CA ALA A 92 1.90 -6.81 10.91
C ALA A 92 2.61 -6.12 12.08
N VAL A 93 3.70 -5.42 11.79
CA VAL A 93 4.48 -4.66 12.76
C VAL A 93 4.27 -3.18 12.48
N THR A 94 3.93 -2.41 13.51
CA THR A 94 3.85 -0.94 13.45
C THR A 94 5.05 -0.35 14.16
N VAL A 95 5.83 0.44 13.44
CA VAL A 95 7.01 1.16 13.96
C VAL A 95 6.73 2.65 13.93
N ALA A 96 7.20 3.37 14.95
CA ALA A 96 7.22 4.82 14.96
C ALA A 96 8.66 5.34 14.95
N ILE A 97 8.91 6.31 14.07
CA ILE A 97 10.13 7.13 14.07
C ILE A 97 9.76 8.50 14.60
N THR A 98 10.55 9.02 15.54
CA THR A 98 10.39 10.38 16.08
C THR A 98 11.66 11.18 15.83
N ILE A 99 11.53 12.40 15.29
CA ILE A 99 12.62 13.35 15.03
C ILE A 99 12.14 14.71 15.51
N ASP A 100 12.91 15.40 16.36
CA ASP A 100 12.57 16.74 16.88
C ASP A 100 11.13 16.85 17.42
N GLY A 101 10.65 15.82 18.13
CA GLY A 101 9.29 15.77 18.68
C GLY A 101 8.18 15.40 17.67
N VAL A 102 8.49 15.26 16.38
CA VAL A 102 7.52 14.83 15.36
C VAL A 102 7.62 13.32 15.14
N THR A 103 6.51 12.62 15.38
CA THR A 103 6.42 11.16 15.18
C THR A 103 5.67 10.79 13.90
N ARG A 104 6.21 9.85 13.12
CA ARG A 104 5.50 9.22 11.98
C ARG A 104 5.60 7.72 12.08
N GLU A 105 4.49 7.05 11.82
CA GLU A 105 4.39 5.59 11.92
C GLU A 105 4.41 4.91 10.55
N GLY A 106 4.93 3.70 10.49
CA GLY A 106 4.93 2.83 9.33
C GLY A 106 4.46 1.43 9.72
N ILE A 107 3.82 0.73 8.78
CA ILE A 107 3.33 -0.63 8.98
C ILE A 107 4.04 -1.52 7.98
N GLY A 108 4.72 -2.55 8.48
CA GLY A 108 5.35 -3.58 7.66
C GLY A 108 4.74 -4.94 7.92
N THR A 109 4.87 -5.84 6.94
CA THR A 109 4.24 -7.16 6.99
C THR A 109 5.22 -8.28 6.67
N GLY A 110 4.95 -9.46 7.23
CA GLY A 110 5.73 -10.66 7.01
C GLY A 110 4.91 -11.92 7.28
N LEU A 111 5.48 -13.08 6.95
CA LEU A 111 4.85 -14.37 7.26
C LEU A 111 5.04 -14.72 8.73
N THR A 112 4.00 -15.26 9.36
CA THR A 112 4.06 -15.81 10.71
C THR A 112 4.89 -17.11 10.73
N GLY A 113 5.35 -17.51 11.91
CA GLY A 113 6.02 -18.81 12.09
C GLY A 113 7.47 -18.87 11.61
N SER A 114 8.06 -17.73 11.20
CA SER A 114 9.51 -17.64 10.92
C SER A 114 10.09 -16.35 11.50
N GLU A 115 11.27 -16.45 12.11
CA GLU A 115 12.03 -15.29 12.59
C GLU A 115 12.30 -14.30 11.44
N MET A 116 12.57 -14.82 10.24
CA MET A 116 12.78 -14.02 9.03
C MET A 116 11.55 -13.17 8.68
N GLY A 117 10.34 -13.71 8.84
CA GLY A 117 9.09 -12.97 8.58
C GLY A 117 8.89 -11.82 9.57
N ILE A 118 9.21 -12.03 10.84
CA ILE A 118 9.12 -10.98 11.88
C ILE A 118 10.13 -9.85 11.59
N LYS A 119 11.41 -10.21 11.35
CA LYS A 119 12.46 -9.24 11.00
C LYS A 119 12.10 -8.44 9.75
N LYS A 120 11.60 -9.12 8.71
CA LYS A 120 11.14 -8.47 7.48
C LYS A 120 10.02 -7.46 7.75
N ALA A 121 9.05 -7.81 8.59
CA ALA A 121 7.93 -6.93 8.92
C ALA A 121 8.41 -5.67 9.65
N GLU A 122 9.32 -5.79 10.61
CA GLU A 122 9.90 -4.63 11.30
C GLU A 122 10.72 -3.74 10.36
N HIS A 123 11.59 -4.33 9.54
CA HIS A 123 12.40 -3.59 8.57
C HIS A 123 11.53 -2.83 7.56
N ASP A 124 10.46 -3.46 7.06
CA ASP A 124 9.52 -2.81 6.15
C ASP A 124 8.75 -1.66 6.86
N ALA A 125 8.37 -1.85 8.13
CA ALA A 125 7.71 -0.83 8.94
C ALA A 125 8.61 0.40 9.16
N LEU A 126 9.89 0.17 9.49
CA LEU A 126 10.90 1.23 9.64
C LEU A 126 11.03 2.04 8.34
N LYS A 127 11.23 1.37 7.20
CA LYS A 127 11.38 2.05 5.91
C LYS A 127 10.13 2.85 5.54
N ARG A 128 8.93 2.32 5.80
CA ARG A 128 7.66 3.03 5.54
C ARG A 128 7.44 4.22 6.47
N ALA A 129 7.90 4.17 7.71
CA ALA A 129 7.88 5.33 8.60
C ALA A 129 8.84 6.42 8.09
N ALA A 130 10.06 6.03 7.72
CA ALA A 130 11.12 6.92 7.21
C ALA A 130 10.73 7.64 5.91
N VAL A 131 10.08 6.93 4.97
CA VAL A 131 9.58 7.53 3.71
C VAL A 131 8.62 8.68 3.96
N LYS A 132 7.85 8.62 5.04
CA LYS A 132 6.95 9.72 5.38
C LYS A 132 7.75 10.99 5.69
N PHE A 133 8.93 10.91 6.32
CA PHE A 133 9.82 12.07 6.53
C PHE A 133 10.48 12.59 5.25
N GLY A 134 10.66 11.73 4.25
CA GLY A 134 11.16 12.12 2.92
C GLY A 134 12.21 11.18 2.34
N ILE A 135 12.75 10.27 3.16
CA ILE A 135 13.84 9.36 2.80
C ILE A 135 13.38 8.45 1.67
N ALA A 136 14.13 8.40 0.57
CA ALA A 136 13.88 7.53 -0.59
C ALA A 136 12.45 7.64 -1.17
N ARG A 137 11.78 8.78 -0.97
CA ARG A 137 10.39 8.96 -1.38
C ARG A 137 10.21 8.93 -2.90
N ASP A 138 11.26 9.22 -3.64
CA ASP A 138 11.31 9.13 -5.10
C ASP A 138 11.21 7.68 -5.61
N LEU A 139 11.74 6.70 -4.87
CA LEU A 139 11.59 5.27 -5.23
C LEU A 139 10.12 4.85 -5.23
N TYR A 140 9.36 5.29 -4.23
CA TYR A 140 7.92 5.03 -4.13
C TYR A 140 7.10 5.73 -5.23
N LYS A 141 7.52 6.93 -5.65
CA LYS A 141 6.85 7.64 -6.76
C LYS A 141 7.07 6.91 -8.08
N LYS A 142 8.31 6.50 -8.37
CA LYS A 142 8.63 5.72 -9.57
C LYS A 142 7.86 4.40 -9.61
N GLU A 143 7.73 3.73 -8.47
CA GLU A 143 6.87 2.56 -8.35
C GLU A 143 5.43 2.89 -8.77
N PHE A 144 4.81 3.92 -8.17
CA PHE A 144 3.45 4.37 -8.51
C PHE A 144 3.28 4.75 -9.98
N ASP A 145 4.19 5.57 -10.53
CA ASP A 145 4.17 5.96 -11.93
C ASP A 145 4.34 4.76 -12.87
N THR A 146 5.08 3.72 -12.46
CA THR A 146 5.22 2.49 -13.24
C THR A 146 3.94 1.65 -13.21
N PHE A 147 3.22 1.64 -12.08
CA PHE A 147 1.89 1.03 -12.01
C PHE A 147 0.91 1.78 -12.92
N ASP A 148 0.89 3.12 -12.86
CA ASP A 148 0.01 3.96 -13.68
C ASP A 148 0.37 3.92 -15.18
N GLN A 149 1.65 3.84 -15.56
CA GLN A 149 2.05 3.77 -16.98
C GLN A 149 1.73 2.42 -17.65
N THR A 150 1.50 1.36 -16.86
CA THR A 150 0.88 0.14 -17.38
C THR A 150 -0.63 0.28 -17.61
N GLU A 151 -1.23 1.38 -17.16
CA GLU A 151 -2.57 1.87 -17.50
C GLU A 151 -2.44 3.08 -18.44
N THR A 152 -2.09 2.83 -19.71
CA THR A 152 -1.98 3.89 -20.72
C THR A 152 -3.28 4.72 -20.84
N PRO A 153 -3.22 6.08 -20.91
CA PRO A 153 -4.39 6.96 -21.02
C PRO A 153 -5.18 6.88 -22.34
N ASP A 154 -4.72 6.10 -23.32
CA ASP A 154 -5.39 5.94 -24.62
C ASP A 154 -6.35 4.73 -24.67
N ALA A 155 -6.57 4.03 -23.55
CA ALA A 155 -7.63 3.05 -23.44
C ALA A 155 -8.95 3.75 -23.10
N VAL A 156 -9.81 3.87 -24.11
CA VAL A 156 -11.27 3.99 -23.97
C VAL A 156 -11.73 3.15 -22.76
N PRO A 157 -12.60 3.67 -21.86
CA PRO A 157 -12.88 3.05 -20.56
C PRO A 157 -13.17 1.55 -20.73
N GLU A 158 -12.24 0.72 -20.28
CA GLU A 158 -12.31 -0.71 -20.53
C GLU A 158 -13.42 -1.27 -19.64
N LYS A 159 -14.58 -1.52 -20.25
CA LYS A 159 -15.64 -2.34 -19.67
C LYS A 159 -15.02 -3.60 -19.10
N LEU A 160 -15.21 -3.86 -17.80
CA LEU A 160 -15.13 -5.16 -17.11
C LEU A 160 -14.55 -6.30 -17.98
N GLN A 161 -13.24 -6.27 -18.24
CA GLN A 161 -12.62 -7.30 -19.07
C GLN A 161 -12.30 -8.52 -18.24
N PHE A 162 -12.78 -9.67 -18.70
CA PHE A 162 -12.53 -10.95 -18.07
C PHE A 162 -11.09 -11.43 -18.31
N PRO A 163 -10.53 -12.24 -17.40
CA PRO A 163 -9.20 -12.82 -17.59
C PRO A 163 -9.12 -13.62 -18.89
N SER A 164 -8.02 -13.49 -19.63
CA SER A 164 -7.79 -14.21 -20.89
C SER A 164 -7.75 -15.74 -20.73
N ASP A 165 -7.39 -16.22 -19.53
CA ASP A 165 -7.41 -17.64 -19.14
C ASP A 165 -8.40 -17.84 -17.98
N PRO A 166 -9.70 -18.08 -18.26
CA PRO A 166 -10.70 -18.16 -17.20
C PRO A 166 -10.71 -19.51 -16.46
N ILE A 167 -10.13 -20.55 -17.05
CA ILE A 167 -10.17 -21.93 -16.55
C ILE A 167 -9.05 -22.19 -15.54
N ALA A 168 -9.39 -22.79 -14.40
CA ALA A 168 -8.44 -23.22 -13.38
C ALA A 168 -7.48 -24.29 -13.91
N LYS A 169 -6.17 -24.04 -13.80
CA LYS A 169 -5.14 -25.01 -14.22
C LYS A 169 -4.76 -25.99 -13.11
N THR A 170 -5.17 -25.71 -11.87
CA THR A 170 -4.86 -26.53 -10.68
C THR A 170 -6.05 -26.59 -9.72
N ILE A 171 -6.11 -27.64 -8.90
CA ILE A 171 -7.15 -27.81 -7.88
C ILE A 171 -7.15 -26.65 -6.87
N SER A 172 -5.97 -26.15 -6.49
CA SER A 172 -5.82 -24.98 -5.61
C SER A 172 -6.29 -23.65 -6.22
N ASP A 173 -6.41 -23.60 -7.55
CA ASP A 173 -6.86 -22.42 -8.28
C ASP A 173 -8.34 -22.52 -8.69
N MET A 174 -9.00 -23.66 -8.46
CA MET A 174 -10.43 -23.78 -8.74
C MET A 174 -11.26 -22.81 -7.90
N VAL A 175 -12.37 -22.37 -8.50
CA VAL A 175 -13.41 -21.59 -7.86
C VAL A 175 -13.78 -22.19 -6.50
N THR A 176 -13.83 -21.32 -5.50
CA THR A 176 -14.17 -21.76 -4.13
C THR A 176 -15.67 -21.97 -3.96
N THR A 177 -16.07 -22.80 -2.99
CA THR A 177 -17.49 -22.99 -2.63
C THR A 177 -18.18 -21.66 -2.28
N LYS A 178 -17.44 -20.73 -1.65
CA LYS A 178 -17.94 -19.39 -1.33
C LYS A 178 -18.22 -18.56 -2.60
N GLN A 179 -17.31 -18.58 -3.57
CA GLN A 179 -17.50 -17.89 -4.85
C GLN A 179 -18.63 -18.50 -5.67
N LEU A 180 -18.75 -19.83 -5.71
CA LEU A 180 -19.90 -20.52 -6.32
C LEU A 180 -21.22 -20.09 -5.70
N GLY A 181 -21.26 -19.99 -4.36
CA GLY A 181 -22.43 -19.51 -3.63
C GLY A 181 -22.80 -18.07 -4.02
N MET A 182 -21.82 -17.17 -4.11
CA MET A 182 -22.05 -15.78 -4.51
C MET A 182 -22.56 -15.67 -5.96
N ILE A 183 -21.91 -16.34 -6.91
CA ILE A 183 -22.33 -16.33 -8.32
C ILE A 183 -23.79 -16.81 -8.44
N ARG A 184 -24.12 -17.95 -7.82
CA ARG A 184 -25.48 -18.50 -7.87
C ARG A 184 -26.50 -17.58 -7.21
N SER A 185 -26.15 -16.91 -6.10
CA SER A 185 -27.03 -15.98 -5.42
C SER A 185 -27.36 -14.77 -6.29
N ILE A 186 -26.33 -14.16 -6.91
CA ILE A 186 -26.50 -12.97 -7.74
C ILE A 186 -27.26 -13.33 -9.02
N CYS A 187 -26.91 -14.43 -9.70
CA CYS A 187 -27.65 -14.91 -10.86
C CYS A 187 -29.12 -15.18 -10.54
N ARG A 188 -29.43 -15.79 -9.39
CA ARG A 188 -30.82 -16.02 -8.95
C ARG A 188 -31.59 -14.72 -8.72
N GLU A 189 -30.94 -13.69 -8.18
CA GLU A 189 -31.54 -12.37 -7.94
C GLU A 189 -31.87 -11.64 -9.25
N HIS A 190 -31.12 -11.92 -10.33
CA HIS A 190 -31.29 -11.31 -11.65
C HIS A 190 -31.95 -12.24 -12.69
N GLU A 191 -32.52 -13.37 -12.25
CA GLU A 191 -33.16 -14.36 -13.13
C GLU A 191 -32.22 -14.88 -14.26
N LEU A 192 -30.92 -14.94 -13.99
CA LEU A 192 -29.89 -15.45 -14.90
C LEU A 192 -29.52 -16.90 -14.56
N GLU A 193 -29.14 -17.67 -15.58
CA GLU A 193 -28.55 -19.01 -15.41
C GLU A 193 -27.02 -18.93 -15.31
N PRO A 194 -26.39 -19.33 -14.18
CA PRO A 194 -24.97 -19.13 -13.93
C PRO A 194 -24.04 -19.70 -15.01
N ASP A 195 -24.30 -20.94 -15.44
CA ASP A 195 -23.48 -21.60 -16.47
C ASP A 195 -23.69 -20.99 -17.86
N GLN A 196 -24.89 -20.46 -18.15
CA GLN A 196 -25.14 -19.79 -19.43
C GLN A 196 -24.42 -18.44 -19.49
N GLU A 197 -24.47 -17.67 -18.41
CA GLU A 197 -23.76 -16.40 -18.32
C GLU A 197 -22.24 -16.60 -18.37
N CYS A 198 -21.72 -17.59 -17.62
CA CYS A 198 -20.30 -17.92 -17.66
C CYS A 198 -19.85 -18.41 -19.04
N MET A 199 -20.70 -19.18 -19.74
CA MET A 199 -20.42 -19.63 -21.10
C MET A 199 -20.44 -18.47 -22.11
N ALA A 200 -21.42 -17.57 -22.01
CA ALA A 200 -21.53 -16.40 -22.88
C ALA A 200 -20.33 -15.45 -22.73
N THR A 201 -19.79 -15.38 -21.51
CA THR A 201 -18.84 -14.36 -21.11
C THR A 201 -17.38 -14.85 -21.14
N MET A 202 -17.14 -16.12 -20.78
CA MET A 202 -15.80 -16.71 -20.64
C MET A 202 -15.63 -18.04 -21.36
N ASN A 203 -16.66 -18.53 -22.06
CA ASN A 203 -16.65 -19.80 -22.79
C ASN A 203 -16.23 -21.01 -21.94
N CYS A 204 -16.63 -21.02 -20.66
CA CYS A 204 -16.41 -22.13 -19.74
C CYS A 204 -17.56 -22.26 -18.74
N LYS A 205 -17.62 -23.39 -18.03
CA LYS A 205 -18.61 -23.58 -16.96
C LYS A 205 -18.16 -22.94 -15.66
N VAL A 206 -19.13 -22.60 -14.79
CA VAL A 206 -18.84 -21.92 -13.53
C VAL A 206 -17.91 -22.76 -12.64
N ASN A 207 -18.03 -24.09 -12.68
CA ASN A 207 -17.19 -25.00 -11.90
C ASN A 207 -15.76 -25.17 -12.43
N GLU A 208 -15.47 -24.68 -13.64
CA GLU A 208 -14.15 -24.74 -14.26
C GLU A 208 -13.35 -23.45 -14.02
N LEU A 209 -13.96 -22.42 -13.45
CA LEU A 209 -13.36 -21.12 -13.24
C LEU A 209 -12.15 -21.17 -12.30
N SER A 210 -11.14 -20.39 -12.64
CA SER A 210 -10.10 -19.99 -11.69
C SER A 210 -10.69 -19.05 -10.62
N ARG A 211 -10.07 -18.97 -9.44
CA ARG A 211 -10.49 -18.03 -8.39
C ARG A 211 -10.52 -16.59 -8.88
N LYS A 212 -9.58 -16.22 -9.75
CA LYS A 212 -9.50 -14.87 -10.33
C LYS A 212 -10.66 -14.61 -11.30
N ALA A 213 -10.94 -15.56 -12.19
CA ALA A 213 -12.06 -15.46 -13.12
C ALA A 213 -13.41 -15.45 -12.40
N ALA A 214 -13.57 -16.26 -11.35
CA ALA A 214 -14.77 -16.23 -10.51
C ALA A 214 -15.00 -14.87 -9.85
N SER A 215 -13.96 -14.19 -9.37
CA SER A 215 -14.08 -12.82 -8.84
C SER A 215 -14.49 -11.83 -9.93
N SER A 216 -13.87 -11.88 -11.11
CA SER A 216 -14.25 -11.01 -12.24
C SER A 216 -15.70 -11.22 -12.71
N LEU A 217 -16.19 -12.47 -12.67
CA LEU A 217 -17.59 -12.78 -12.97
C LEU A 217 -18.55 -12.19 -11.93
N ILE A 218 -18.20 -12.26 -10.64
CA ILE A 218 -18.99 -11.65 -9.56
C ILE A 218 -19.07 -10.13 -9.75
N ASP A 219 -17.95 -9.47 -10.03
CA ASP A 219 -17.91 -8.03 -10.23
C ASP A 219 -18.75 -7.61 -11.45
N HIS A 220 -18.70 -8.38 -12.54
CA HIS A 220 -19.55 -8.15 -13.71
C HIS A 220 -21.04 -8.30 -13.39
N LEU A 221 -21.43 -9.38 -12.70
CA LEU A 221 -22.81 -9.64 -12.32
C LEU A 221 -23.37 -8.54 -11.39
N LEU A 222 -22.54 -7.99 -10.48
CA LEU A 222 -22.91 -6.87 -9.62
C LEU A 222 -22.99 -5.54 -10.38
N ALA A 223 -22.16 -5.36 -11.41
CA ALA A 223 -22.18 -4.15 -12.23
C ALA A 223 -23.38 -4.13 -13.19
N THR A 224 -23.74 -5.26 -13.77
CA THR A 224 -24.96 -5.40 -14.60
C THR A 224 -26.24 -5.25 -13.77
N ALA A 225 -26.18 -5.50 -12.46
CA ALA A 225 -27.26 -5.29 -11.50
C ALA A 225 -27.56 -3.81 -11.19
N SER A 226 -26.62 -2.88 -11.43
CA SER A 226 -26.80 -1.46 -11.12
C SER A 226 -27.36 -0.70 -12.33
N PRO A 227 -28.59 -0.12 -12.26
CA PRO A 227 -29.06 0.78 -13.29
C PRO A 227 -28.27 2.08 -13.20
N VAL A 228 -27.30 2.26 -14.09
CA VAL A 228 -26.66 3.56 -14.33
C VAL A 228 -27.73 4.48 -14.92
N VAL A 229 -28.37 5.29 -14.06
CA VAL A 229 -29.15 6.45 -14.51
C VAL A 229 -28.18 7.60 -14.76
N PRO A 230 -27.95 8.04 -16.01
CA PRO A 230 -27.10 9.18 -16.26
C PRO A 230 -27.81 10.45 -15.78
N ILE A 231 -27.19 11.15 -14.82
CA ILE A 231 -27.58 12.50 -14.41
C ILE A 231 -27.44 13.42 -15.63
N ARG A 232 -28.57 13.75 -16.27
CA ARG A 232 -28.64 14.85 -17.23
C ARG A 232 -28.61 16.16 -16.44
N ARG A 233 -27.49 16.88 -16.51
CA ARG A 233 -27.47 18.33 -16.26
C ARG A 233 -28.09 19.04 -17.46
N ALA A 234 -29.21 19.74 -17.26
CA ALA A 234 -29.61 20.92 -18.04
C ALA A 234 -30.86 21.54 -17.42
N GLY A 235 -30.80 22.86 -17.16
CA GLY A 235 -31.91 23.69 -16.69
C GLY A 235 -31.52 24.58 -15.53
#